data_AF-A0AAX6ECC3-F1
#
_entry.id   AF-A0AAX6ECC3-F1
#
_cell.length_a   1.000
_cell.length_b   1.000
_cell.length_c   1.000
_cell.angle_alpha   90.00
_cell.angle_beta   90.00
_cell.angle_gamma   90.00
#
_symmetry.space_group_name_H-M   'P 1'
#
loop_
_entity.id
_entity.type
_entity.pdbx_description
1 polymer ?
#
loop_
_entity_poly.entity_id
_entity_poly.type
_entity_poly.pdbx_seq_one_letter_code
_entity_poly.pdbx_strand_id
1 'polypeptide(L)'
;MDEVQEILMSSLRSSGISLPTSISSIEDLTPDAIVSVCAQFLVLIDDSIPPFPTSLPLLPTDRFKLCADLAAVVKSSGYRGDLSFNQFLYPSNEDLYKLVRFLVERLAESSEGRKSVHIEKCKPTSSNNEYSFDSPKLELNQQNKKDDEVGEDCSGKARPFSAMSQVELKEESSVLSHNLVESVSSESRDKENSCSKETKELLSEELKDWNSKEASFNGENKFITESEEKLASLQIGSSMVNDEVDNLQNQEKMLMVRKHARRLEVLQLENEHELLRAAADMAVDDQHSVDFYIGELNKQVEEKRRNIMALRSQWTALKQTFEERKQTLGQSIHSLEPGVQEKLDQLKEIERETESIISKIQKQVVEHSKLLEELERLPKLPPRKSYIQRITEITKSSKKQDADIDRILKETRELQLESNTVQERLARTYAVVDETVFREAKKDAIGRQVYRLLTSIHDSFEQISEKILTTDRARREAADLEVKLASLSSRSFDINKLQTDLDSLRKENDLLEQQVHRDSS
;
A
#
# COMPACT_ATOMS: atom_id res chain seq x y z
N MET A 1 12.56 -3.77 35.45
CA MET A 1 11.70 -2.90 34.59
C MET A 1 10.63 -2.25 35.45
N ASP A 2 10.03 -3.01 36.36
CA ASP A 2 8.93 -2.60 37.24
C ASP A 2 9.29 -1.41 38.16
N GLU A 3 10.50 -1.37 38.73
CA GLU A 3 10.94 -0.26 39.60
C GLU A 3 10.95 1.11 38.89
N VAL A 4 11.27 1.15 37.59
CA VAL A 4 11.31 2.41 36.83
C VAL A 4 9.90 2.89 36.48
N GLN A 5 8.98 1.96 36.26
CA GLN A 5 7.58 2.28 35.97
C GLN A 5 6.88 2.86 37.21
N GLU A 6 7.13 2.30 38.40
CA GLU A 6 6.64 2.82 39.68
C GLU A 6 7.12 4.25 39.96
N ILE A 7 8.38 4.56 39.65
CA ILE A 7 8.94 5.91 39.79
C ILE A 7 8.23 6.89 38.85
N LEU A 8 7.99 6.51 37.59
CA LEU A 8 7.29 7.35 36.61
C LEU A 8 5.83 7.62 37.05
N MET A 9 5.13 6.60 37.55
CA MET A 9 3.76 6.74 38.03
C MET A 9 3.66 7.61 39.29
N SER A 10 4.62 7.44 40.22
CA SER A 10 4.75 8.30 41.40
C SER A 10 5.03 9.75 41.00
N SER A 11 5.85 9.98 39.98
CA SER A 11 6.19 11.32 39.47
C SER A 11 5.03 12.01 38.76
N LEU A 12 4.20 11.26 38.02
CA LEU A 12 2.96 11.79 37.44
C LEU A 12 1.99 12.24 38.53
N ARG A 13 1.83 11.43 39.59
CA ARG A 13 0.96 11.74 40.73
C ARG A 13 1.44 12.98 41.50
N SER A 14 2.75 13.14 41.70
CA SER A 14 3.31 14.34 42.35
C SER A 14 3.19 15.61 41.50
N SER A 15 3.05 15.46 40.18
CA SER A 15 2.95 16.58 39.23
C SER A 15 1.51 17.10 39.04
N GLY A 16 0.54 16.57 39.80
CA GLY A 16 -0.84 17.07 39.83
C GLY A 16 -1.81 16.40 38.86
N ILE A 17 -1.42 15.30 38.21
CA ILE A 17 -2.30 14.53 37.32
C ILE A 17 -3.13 13.54 38.16
N SER A 18 -4.46 13.63 38.06
CA SER A 18 -5.38 12.72 38.74
C SER A 18 -5.54 11.42 37.96
N LEU A 19 -4.86 10.37 38.44
CA LEU A 19 -5.00 8.99 37.97
C LEU A 19 -6.09 8.25 38.79
N PRO A 20 -6.92 7.40 38.17
CA PRO A 20 -7.82 6.50 38.89
C PRO A 20 -7.05 5.64 39.89
N THR A 21 -7.60 5.45 41.09
CA THR A 21 -6.94 4.81 42.24
C THR A 21 -6.66 3.30 42.10
N SER A 22 -6.93 2.71 40.93
CA SER A 22 -6.86 1.27 40.65
C SER A 22 -5.75 0.87 39.67
N ILE A 23 -4.82 1.78 39.34
CA ILE A 23 -3.74 1.56 38.38
C ILE A 23 -2.41 1.52 39.14
N SER A 24 -1.78 0.34 39.19
CA SER A 24 -0.46 0.15 39.82
C SER A 24 0.66 0.05 38.78
N SER A 25 0.38 -0.48 37.58
CA SER A 25 1.36 -0.55 36.50
C SER A 25 1.04 0.40 35.35
N ILE A 26 2.06 0.82 34.59
CA ILE A 26 1.90 1.54 33.32
C ILE A 26 1.07 0.68 32.34
N GLU A 27 1.12 -0.64 32.46
CA GLU A 27 0.37 -1.57 31.59
C GLU A 27 -1.15 -1.59 31.86
N ASP A 28 -1.61 -1.05 33.00
CA ASP A 28 -3.03 -1.02 33.38
C ASP A 28 -3.75 0.26 32.90
N LEU A 29 -3.06 1.15 32.18
CA LEU A 29 -3.64 2.39 31.67
C LEU A 29 -4.59 2.10 30.50
N THR A 30 -5.89 2.27 30.75
CA THR A 30 -6.91 2.20 29.70
C THR A 30 -6.79 3.40 28.73
N PRO A 31 -7.23 3.27 27.46
CA PRO A 31 -7.28 4.36 26.49
C PRO A 31 -7.88 5.66 27.03
N ASP A 32 -8.95 5.54 27.83
CA ASP A 32 -9.64 6.67 28.46
C ASP A 32 -8.75 7.36 29.51
N ALA A 33 -8.00 6.57 30.30
CA ALA A 33 -7.06 7.11 31.28
C ALA A 33 -5.88 7.82 30.60
N ILE A 34 -5.39 7.32 29.46
CA ILE A 34 -4.27 7.93 28.72
C ILE A 34 -4.68 9.28 28.14
N VAL A 35 -5.86 9.35 27.52
CA VAL A 35 -6.41 10.61 26.99
C VAL A 35 -6.61 11.62 28.12
N SER A 36 -7.13 11.17 29.27
CA SER A 36 -7.28 12.00 30.47
C SER A 36 -5.94 12.54 30.99
N VAL A 37 -4.91 11.69 31.10
CA VAL A 37 -3.57 12.05 31.55
C VAL A 37 -2.92 13.06 30.61
N CYS A 38 -3.02 12.85 29.29
CA CYS A 38 -2.47 13.78 28.31
C CYS A 38 -3.24 15.11 28.27
N ALA A 39 -4.57 15.10 28.41
CA ALA A 39 -5.37 16.32 28.50
C ALA A 39 -4.97 17.16 29.73
N GLN A 40 -4.79 16.52 30.89
CA GLN A 40 -4.36 17.18 32.12
C GLN A 40 -2.92 17.70 32.01
N PHE A 41 -2.01 16.95 31.38
CA PHE A 41 -0.66 17.40 31.08
C PHE A 41 -0.62 18.67 30.23
N LEU A 42 -1.43 18.72 29.16
CA LEU A 42 -1.46 19.89 28.26
C LEU A 42 -1.93 21.14 28.98
N VAL A 43 -2.93 21.02 29.87
CA VAL A 43 -3.40 22.11 30.71
C VAL A 43 -2.30 22.62 31.66
N LEU A 44 -1.40 21.75 32.14
CA LEU A 44 -0.33 22.13 33.07
C LEU A 44 0.87 22.82 32.40
N ILE A 45 1.09 22.58 31.11
CA ILE A 45 2.24 23.13 30.37
C ILE A 45 1.89 24.42 29.63
N ASP A 46 0.67 24.53 29.13
CA ASP A 46 0.25 25.67 28.33
C ASP A 46 -1.20 26.08 28.65
N ASP A 47 -1.33 27.12 29.48
CA ASP A 47 -2.60 27.74 29.86
C ASP A 47 -3.37 28.33 28.65
N SER A 48 -2.75 28.40 27.46
CA SER A 48 -3.35 28.97 26.24
C SER A 48 -4.11 27.96 25.37
N ILE A 49 -3.97 26.65 25.63
CA ILE A 49 -4.61 25.58 24.86
C ILE A 49 -6.01 25.30 25.44
N PRO A 50 -7.08 25.23 24.61
CA PRO A 50 -8.42 24.93 25.11
C PRO A 50 -8.46 23.53 25.77
N PRO A 51 -9.17 23.37 26.89
CA PRO A 51 -9.19 22.12 27.63
C PRO A 51 -9.78 21.00 26.77
N PHE A 52 -8.99 19.94 26.57
CA PHE A 52 -9.45 18.73 25.90
C PHE A 52 -10.42 17.94 26.79
N PRO A 53 -11.41 17.25 26.20
CA PRO A 53 -12.31 16.39 26.95
C PRO A 53 -11.54 15.26 27.65
N THR A 54 -11.76 15.12 28.95
CA THR A 54 -11.09 14.16 29.85
C THR A 54 -11.59 12.71 29.66
N SER A 55 -12.51 12.48 28.74
CA SER A 55 -13.11 11.17 28.45
C SER A 55 -13.26 10.97 26.94
N LEU A 56 -13.06 9.73 26.48
CA LEU A 56 -13.23 9.37 25.08
C LEU A 56 -14.71 9.46 24.65
N PRO A 57 -15.02 10.08 23.49
CA PRO A 57 -16.39 10.13 22.95
C PRO A 57 -16.96 8.73 22.64
N LEU A 58 -18.28 8.55 22.68
CA LEU A 58 -18.92 7.27 22.35
C LEU A 58 -18.88 6.95 20.85
N LEU A 59 -18.80 7.95 19.97
CA LEU A 59 -18.77 7.78 18.52
C LEU A 59 -17.33 7.50 18.02
N PRO A 60 -17.10 6.43 17.23
CA PRO A 60 -15.77 6.10 16.71
C PRO A 60 -15.10 7.24 15.94
N THR A 61 -15.85 7.96 15.10
CA THR A 61 -15.35 9.08 14.29
C THR A 61 -14.80 10.23 15.15
N ASP A 62 -15.45 10.52 16.27
CA ASP A 62 -15.05 11.61 17.17
C ASP A 62 -13.86 11.18 18.04
N ARG A 63 -13.75 9.89 18.36
CA ARG A 63 -12.56 9.31 19.02
C ARG A 63 -11.32 9.45 18.14
N PHE A 64 -11.44 9.16 16.84
CA PHE A 64 -10.32 9.30 15.90
C PHE A 64 -9.84 10.75 15.80
N LYS A 65 -10.76 11.71 15.66
CA LYS A 65 -10.42 13.14 15.57
C LYS A 65 -9.75 13.63 16.85
N LEU A 66 -10.35 13.35 18.00
CA LEU A 66 -9.80 13.74 19.30
C LEU A 66 -8.39 13.20 19.53
N CYS A 67 -8.17 11.90 19.27
CA CYS A 67 -6.85 11.30 19.42
C CYS A 67 -5.83 11.83 18.41
N ALA A 68 -6.26 12.18 17.19
CA ALA A 68 -5.39 12.79 16.19
C ALA A 68 -4.98 14.22 16.56
N ASP A 69 -5.93 15.02 17.05
CA ASP A 69 -5.68 16.40 17.51
C ASP A 69 -4.75 16.39 18.72
N LEU A 70 -5.02 15.52 19.69
CA LEU A 70 -4.19 15.36 20.89
C LEU A 70 -2.77 14.87 20.53
N ALA A 71 -2.63 13.95 19.57
CA ALA A 71 -1.32 13.53 19.07
C ALA A 71 -0.55 14.69 18.41
N ALA A 72 -1.23 15.56 17.65
CA ALA A 72 -0.62 16.72 17.01
C ALA A 72 -0.11 17.74 18.04
N VAL A 73 -0.90 18.01 19.08
CA VAL A 73 -0.52 18.94 20.15
C VAL A 73 0.64 18.39 20.97
N VAL A 74 0.61 17.11 21.36
CA VAL A 74 1.73 16.48 22.09
C VAL A 74 3.00 16.46 21.23
N LYS A 75 2.90 16.25 19.92
CA LYS A 75 4.04 16.41 18.99
C LYS A 75 4.58 17.84 18.97
N SER A 76 3.70 18.84 18.93
CA SER A 76 4.12 20.25 18.97
C SER A 76 4.81 20.63 20.29
N SER A 77 4.52 19.93 21.39
CA SER A 77 5.21 20.10 22.68
C SER A 77 6.63 19.49 22.75
N GLY A 78 7.09 18.87 21.66
CA GLY A 78 8.48 18.38 21.53
C GLY A 78 8.65 16.86 21.56
N TYR A 79 7.58 16.08 21.43
CA TYR A 79 7.67 14.62 21.38
C TYR A 79 8.41 14.15 20.12
N ARG A 80 9.49 13.39 20.30
CA ARG A 80 10.39 12.93 19.21
C ARG A 80 9.96 11.61 18.55
N GLY A 81 8.95 10.92 19.08
CA GLY A 81 8.50 9.62 18.59
C GLY A 81 7.30 9.69 17.63
N ASP A 82 7.00 8.56 16.99
CA ASP A 82 5.82 8.42 16.12
C ASP A 82 4.54 8.33 16.94
N LEU A 83 3.91 9.48 17.16
CA LEU A 83 2.62 9.60 17.85
C LEU A 83 1.48 9.85 16.85
N SER A 84 0.54 8.93 16.74
CA SER A 84 -0.68 9.05 15.93
C SER A 84 -1.90 8.66 16.77
N PHE A 85 -3.10 8.77 16.21
CA PHE A 85 -4.32 8.36 16.90
C PHE A 85 -4.28 6.88 17.36
N ASN A 86 -3.53 6.04 16.64
CA ASN A 86 -3.46 4.61 16.91
C ASN A 86 -2.81 4.31 18.27
N GLN A 87 -1.79 5.08 18.67
CA GLN A 87 -1.11 4.92 19.95
C GLN A 87 -2.00 5.26 21.15
N PHE A 88 -3.07 6.03 20.95
CA PHE A 88 -4.05 6.35 22.00
C PHE A 88 -5.20 5.35 22.06
N LEU A 89 -5.65 4.82 20.92
CA LEU A 89 -6.75 3.85 20.87
C LEU A 89 -6.30 2.41 21.14
N TYR A 90 -5.09 2.07 20.73
CA TYR A 90 -4.48 0.74 20.86
C TYR A 90 -3.02 0.88 21.31
N PRO A 91 -2.79 1.33 22.57
CA PRO A 91 -1.45 1.55 23.06
C PRO A 91 -0.64 0.24 23.13
N SER A 92 0.61 0.29 22.68
CA SER A 92 1.60 -0.74 22.98
C SER A 92 2.33 -0.39 24.28
N ASN A 93 2.78 -1.38 25.06
CA ASN A 93 3.49 -1.13 26.33
C ASN A 93 4.74 -0.26 26.13
N GLU A 94 5.41 -0.38 24.98
CA GLU A 94 6.56 0.46 24.65
C GLU A 94 6.17 1.92 24.34
N ASP A 95 5.10 2.12 23.57
CA ASP A 95 4.65 3.47 23.20
C ASP A 95 4.10 4.21 24.42
N LEU A 96 3.43 3.48 25.31
CA LEU A 96 2.94 4.03 26.57
C LEU A 96 4.07 4.45 27.50
N TYR A 97 5.10 3.61 27.62
CA TYR A 97 6.28 3.94 28.41
C TYR A 97 7.04 5.15 27.85
N LYS A 98 7.22 5.22 26.53
CA LYS A 98 7.86 6.37 25.85
C LYS A 98 7.06 7.65 26.05
N LEU A 99 5.73 7.56 25.94
CA LEU A 99 4.82 8.68 26.15
C LEU A 99 4.87 9.16 27.60
N VAL A 100 4.65 8.29 28.58
CA VAL A 100 4.67 8.63 30.01
C VAL A 100 6.02 9.21 30.44
N ARG A 101 7.13 8.62 30.00
CA ARG A 101 8.47 9.13 30.28
C ARG A 101 8.64 10.56 29.76
N PHE A 102 8.20 10.83 28.53
CA PHE A 102 8.25 12.17 27.97
C PHE A 102 7.38 13.16 28.75
N LEU A 103 6.16 12.77 29.15
CA LEU A 103 5.28 13.62 29.94
C LEU A 103 5.94 14.01 31.27
N VAL A 104 6.55 13.06 31.98
CA VAL A 104 7.24 13.33 33.26
C VAL A 104 8.46 14.24 33.06
N GLU A 105 9.27 14.00 32.03
CA GLU A 105 10.46 14.81 31.73
C GLU A 105 10.08 16.27 31.40
N ARG A 106 9.03 16.47 30.60
CA ARG A 106 8.52 17.79 30.27
C ARG A 106 7.88 18.51 31.47
N LEU A 107 7.18 17.79 32.34
CA LEU A 107 6.63 18.36 33.58
C LEU A 107 7.75 18.79 34.53
N ALA A 108 8.81 17.99 34.67
CA ALA A 108 9.98 18.34 35.47
C ALA A 108 10.67 19.61 34.95
N GLU A 109 10.92 19.71 33.64
CA GLU A 109 11.50 20.89 33.00
C GLU A 109 10.62 22.16 33.19
N SER A 110 9.28 22.02 33.11
CA SER A 110 8.35 23.14 33.33
C SER A 110 8.30 23.61 34.79
N SER A 111 8.62 22.73 35.75
CA SER A 111 8.65 23.05 37.17
C SER A 111 9.91 23.82 37.60
N GLU A 112 11.03 23.59 36.89
CA GLU A 112 12.33 24.24 37.18
C GLU A 112 12.44 25.66 36.58
N GLY A 113 11.58 26.03 35.63
CA GLY A 113 11.57 27.32 34.93
C GLY A 113 11.13 28.56 35.73
N ARG A 114 10.85 28.45 37.03
CA ARG A 114 10.50 29.61 37.90
C ARG A 114 11.62 29.96 38.89
N LYS A 115 12.80 30.37 38.40
CA LYS A 115 13.78 31.21 39.14
C LYS A 115 14.83 31.87 38.21
N SER A 116 14.74 33.21 38.14
CA SER A 116 15.75 34.26 37.80
C SER A 116 16.42 34.37 36.41
N VAL A 117 15.87 35.25 35.57
CA VAL A 117 16.38 36.56 35.06
C VAL A 117 17.91 36.81 34.90
N HIS A 118 18.27 37.14 33.64
CA HIS A 118 19.30 38.07 33.08
C HIS A 118 20.70 38.21 33.72
N ILE A 119 21.75 38.07 32.89
CA ILE A 119 22.80 39.10 32.64
C ILE A 119 23.50 38.82 31.29
N GLU A 120 23.80 39.92 30.62
CA GLU A 120 24.46 40.12 29.33
C GLU A 120 25.96 39.75 29.29
N LYS A 121 26.44 39.48 28.05
CA LYS A 121 27.75 39.80 27.44
C LYS A 121 28.92 38.78 27.37
N CYS A 122 29.39 38.70 26.12
CA CYS A 122 30.77 38.61 25.60
C CYS A 122 31.52 37.26 25.56
N LYS A 123 31.93 36.88 24.33
CA LYS A 123 33.14 36.08 24.03
C LYS A 123 34.39 36.82 24.52
N PRO A 124 35.44 36.11 24.99
CA PRO A 124 36.54 35.74 24.08
C PRO A 124 37.14 34.32 24.31
N THR A 125 38.16 34.05 23.50
CA THR A 125 38.94 32.85 23.14
C THR A 125 39.61 31.97 24.22
N SER A 126 39.79 30.70 23.82
CA SER A 126 40.94 29.78 24.03
C SER A 126 41.00 28.77 25.19
N SER A 127 41.40 27.56 24.76
CA SER A 127 42.06 26.43 25.42
C SER A 127 41.28 25.47 26.34
N ASN A 128 41.19 24.24 25.83
CA ASN A 128 41.46 22.93 26.46
C ASN A 128 40.68 22.55 27.73
N ASN A 129 39.84 21.53 27.61
CA ASN A 129 40.07 20.25 28.29
C ASN A 129 39.17 19.13 27.72
N GLU A 130 39.80 17.98 27.51
CA GLU A 130 39.21 16.68 27.23
C GLU A 130 38.19 16.30 28.29
N TYR A 131 37.06 15.70 27.90
CA TYR A 131 36.41 14.66 28.71
C TYR A 131 35.67 13.65 27.82
N SER A 132 35.90 12.40 28.20
CA SER A 132 35.41 11.14 27.67
C SER A 132 33.88 11.04 27.58
N PHE A 133 33.38 10.39 26.53
CA PHE A 133 32.00 9.90 26.48
C PHE A 133 32.00 8.43 26.04
N ASP A 134 32.10 7.55 27.04
CA ASP A 134 31.79 6.13 26.91
C ASP A 134 30.27 5.94 26.77
N SER A 135 29.85 5.42 25.62
CA SER A 135 28.49 4.90 25.42
C SER A 135 28.39 3.47 25.94
N PRO A 136 27.41 3.14 26.80
CA PRO A 136 27.20 1.77 27.24
C PRO A 136 26.69 0.87 26.11
N LYS A 137 27.32 -0.31 26.01
CA LYS A 137 26.87 -1.46 25.24
C LYS A 137 25.47 -1.91 25.71
N LEU A 138 24.57 -2.16 24.78
CA LEU A 138 23.41 -3.02 25.00
C LEU A 138 23.57 -4.31 24.20
N GLU A 139 23.51 -5.40 24.96
CA GLU A 139 23.62 -6.79 24.57
C GLU A 139 22.42 -7.22 23.74
N LEU A 140 22.69 -7.89 22.62
CA LEU A 140 21.67 -8.57 21.82
C LEU A 140 21.57 -10.01 22.33
N ASN A 141 20.53 -10.28 23.11
CA ASN A 141 20.22 -11.63 23.57
C ASN A 141 19.63 -12.44 22.41
N GLN A 142 20.27 -13.56 22.08
CA GLN A 142 19.82 -14.52 21.09
C GLN A 142 18.78 -15.44 21.72
N GLN A 143 17.58 -15.51 21.12
CA GLN A 143 16.70 -16.65 21.35
C GLN A 143 16.31 -17.28 20.00
N ASN A 144 16.88 -18.46 19.81
CA ASN A 144 16.52 -19.45 18.81
C ASN A 144 15.04 -19.86 18.98
N LYS A 145 14.30 -19.95 17.87
CA LYS A 145 13.25 -20.95 17.71
C LYS A 145 13.40 -21.61 16.35
N LYS A 146 13.42 -22.93 16.40
CA LYS A 146 13.61 -23.88 15.31
C LYS A 146 12.30 -24.11 14.56
N ASP A 147 12.52 -24.43 13.29
CA ASP A 147 11.72 -25.13 12.29
C ASP A 147 10.64 -26.09 12.80
N ASP A 148 9.51 -26.11 12.09
CA ASP A 148 8.71 -27.32 11.83
C ASP A 148 8.23 -27.31 10.36
N GLU A 149 8.60 -28.37 9.64
CA GLU A 149 8.16 -28.76 8.29
C GLU A 149 6.82 -29.50 8.34
N VAL A 150 5.89 -29.19 7.43
CA VAL A 150 4.96 -30.07 6.66
C VAL A 150 4.42 -29.18 5.53
N GLY A 151 4.37 -29.46 4.22
CA GLY A 151 4.40 -30.68 3.41
C GLY A 151 3.25 -30.61 2.37
N GLU A 152 3.50 -31.07 1.13
CA GLU A 152 2.56 -31.39 0.01
C GLU A 152 2.08 -30.23 -0.92
N ASP A 153 2.67 -30.06 -2.13
CA ASP A 153 2.40 -30.71 -3.45
C ASP A 153 1.13 -30.18 -4.17
N CYS A 154 1.01 -30.00 -5.49
CA CYS A 154 1.72 -30.54 -6.64
C CYS A 154 1.43 -29.73 -7.94
N SER A 155 2.40 -29.76 -8.86
CA SER A 155 2.38 -29.64 -10.33
C SER A 155 1.15 -29.12 -11.14
N GLY A 156 1.41 -28.28 -12.15
CA GLY A 156 0.45 -27.99 -13.22
C GLY A 156 0.93 -27.13 -14.41
N LYS A 157 1.86 -27.66 -15.20
CA LYS A 157 2.12 -27.39 -16.65
C LYS A 157 2.07 -25.95 -17.21
N ALA A 158 3.26 -25.46 -17.56
CA ALA A 158 3.46 -24.41 -18.56
C ALA A 158 3.28 -24.92 -20.00
N ARG A 159 2.77 -24.06 -20.91
CA ARG A 159 3.28 -23.82 -22.27
C ARG A 159 2.59 -22.59 -22.93
N PRO A 160 3.19 -22.01 -23.98
CA PRO A 160 3.34 -20.56 -24.15
C PRO A 160 2.36 -19.96 -25.16
N PHE A 161 2.09 -18.66 -25.05
CA PHE A 161 1.42 -17.89 -26.08
C PHE A 161 2.43 -17.04 -26.86
N SER A 162 2.46 -17.23 -28.18
CA SER A 162 3.09 -16.34 -29.15
C SER A 162 2.29 -16.35 -30.45
N ALA A 163 2.32 -15.20 -31.12
CA ALA A 163 1.92 -14.88 -32.50
C ALA A 163 0.47 -14.40 -32.78
N MET A 164 0.32 -13.07 -32.72
CA MET A 164 -0.19 -12.11 -33.72
C MET A 164 -1.28 -12.45 -34.75
N SER A 165 -2.16 -11.43 -34.90
CA SER A 165 -2.84 -10.91 -36.10
C SER A 165 -4.16 -11.55 -36.54
N GLN A 166 -5.27 -10.81 -36.42
CA GLN A 166 -5.84 -10.04 -37.53
C GLN A 166 -7.08 -9.26 -37.09
N VAL A 167 -7.12 -8.00 -37.52
CA VAL A 167 -8.25 -7.08 -37.47
C VAL A 167 -9.17 -7.44 -38.64
N GLU A 168 -10.45 -7.68 -38.39
CA GLU A 168 -11.48 -7.68 -39.43
C GLU A 168 -12.78 -7.08 -38.85
N LEU A 169 -13.15 -5.93 -39.41
CA LEU A 169 -14.41 -5.23 -39.17
C LEU A 169 -15.55 -6.01 -39.84
N LYS A 170 -16.61 -6.32 -39.11
CA LYS A 170 -17.91 -6.64 -39.72
C LYS A 170 -19.04 -5.91 -39.01
N GLU A 171 -19.80 -5.23 -39.85
CA GLU A 171 -20.95 -4.38 -39.59
C GLU A 171 -22.11 -5.17 -38.98
N GLU A 172 -22.71 -4.59 -37.94
CA GLU A 172 -24.01 -5.02 -37.41
C GLU A 172 -25.13 -4.37 -38.23
N SER A 173 -25.97 -5.20 -38.86
CA SER A 173 -27.26 -4.76 -39.40
C SER A 173 -28.38 -5.38 -38.58
N SER A 174 -29.01 -4.52 -37.79
CA SER A 174 -30.30 -4.73 -37.15
C SER A 174 -31.43 -4.67 -38.18
N VAL A 175 -32.26 -5.71 -38.26
CA VAL A 175 -33.65 -5.53 -38.70
C VAL A 175 -34.57 -6.36 -37.81
N LEU A 176 -35.14 -5.68 -36.82
CA LEU A 176 -36.38 -6.05 -36.18
C LEU A 176 -37.53 -5.56 -37.09
N SER A 177 -38.49 -6.42 -37.41
CA SER A 177 -39.81 -6.42 -36.75
C SER A 177 -41.05 -6.65 -37.62
N HIS A 178 -42.04 -7.27 -36.93
CA HIS A 178 -43.49 -7.00 -36.97
C HIS A 178 -44.27 -7.56 -38.18
N ASN A 179 -45.41 -8.27 -38.04
CA ASN A 179 -46.63 -7.98 -37.24
C ASN A 179 -47.70 -9.09 -37.51
N LEU A 180 -48.82 -9.35 -36.81
CA LEU A 180 -49.51 -8.80 -35.63
C LEU A 180 -50.79 -9.66 -35.34
N VAL A 181 -51.08 -9.89 -34.05
CA VAL A 181 -52.39 -9.92 -33.32
C VAL A 181 -53.70 -10.38 -34.00
N GLU A 182 -54.38 -11.34 -33.37
CA GLU A 182 -55.77 -11.27 -32.82
C GLU A 182 -56.04 -12.59 -32.05
N SER A 183 -56.75 -12.68 -30.93
CA SER A 183 -57.63 -11.75 -30.23
C SER A 183 -57.81 -12.21 -28.76
N VAL A 184 -58.19 -11.23 -27.95
CA VAL A 184 -58.44 -11.22 -26.51
C VAL A 184 -59.67 -12.06 -26.10
N SER A 185 -59.59 -12.77 -24.96
CA SER A 185 -60.58 -12.69 -23.85
C SER A 185 -60.33 -13.76 -22.78
N SER A 186 -59.88 -13.34 -21.60
CA SER A 186 -60.57 -13.63 -20.33
C SER A 186 -59.86 -12.89 -19.21
N GLU A 187 -60.49 -11.80 -18.78
CA GLU A 187 -60.32 -11.24 -17.46
C GLU A 187 -60.61 -12.32 -16.40
N SER A 188 -59.73 -12.49 -15.41
CA SER A 188 -60.12 -12.46 -14.00
C SER A 188 -58.92 -12.59 -13.05
N ARG A 189 -58.71 -11.51 -12.29
CA ARG A 189 -58.32 -11.48 -10.86
C ARG A 189 -56.96 -12.09 -10.47
N ASP A 190 -55.92 -11.26 -10.55
CA ASP A 190 -54.80 -11.32 -9.60
C ASP A 190 -54.83 -10.07 -8.71
N LYS A 191 -55.56 -10.19 -7.60
CA LYS A 191 -55.31 -9.43 -6.37
C LYS A 191 -55.48 -10.40 -5.20
N GLU A 192 -54.47 -10.34 -4.31
CA GLU A 192 -54.36 -11.00 -3.02
C GLU A 192 -53.90 -12.47 -3.03
N ASN A 193 -52.58 -12.65 -2.97
CA ASN A 193 -52.00 -13.59 -1.99
C ASN A 193 -50.60 -13.14 -1.56
N SER A 194 -50.52 -11.93 -1.01
CA SER A 194 -49.58 -11.64 0.06
C SER A 194 -50.37 -11.78 1.35
N CYS A 195 -49.79 -12.41 2.37
CA CYS A 195 -50.39 -12.78 3.67
C CYS A 195 -51.17 -14.11 3.68
N SER A 196 -50.43 -15.22 3.84
CA SER A 196 -50.82 -16.39 4.65
C SER A 196 -49.61 -17.32 4.83
N LYS A 197 -48.55 -16.82 5.47
CA LYS A 197 -47.53 -17.65 6.13
C LYS A 197 -47.69 -17.67 7.66
N GLU A 198 -48.84 -17.22 8.18
CA GLU A 198 -49.10 -17.13 9.63
C GLU A 198 -50.36 -17.89 10.08
N THR A 199 -50.84 -18.89 9.33
CA THR A 199 -52.04 -19.69 9.74
C THR A 199 -51.85 -21.20 9.64
N LYS A 200 -50.61 -21.69 9.72
CA LYS A 200 -50.32 -23.09 10.11
C LYS A 200 -49.56 -23.18 11.44
N GLU A 201 -49.59 -22.09 12.19
CA GLU A 201 -49.08 -21.96 13.55
C GLU A 201 -50.18 -21.34 14.44
N LEU A 202 -51.45 -21.69 14.18
CA LEU A 202 -52.62 -21.31 15.00
C LEU A 202 -53.76 -22.35 14.85
N LEU A 203 -53.41 -23.62 14.65
CA LEU A 203 -54.33 -24.77 14.72
C LEU A 203 -53.69 -25.96 15.46
N SER A 204 -52.81 -25.66 16.41
CA SER A 204 -52.20 -26.63 17.33
C SER A 204 -52.46 -26.28 18.80
N GLU A 205 -53.31 -25.30 19.08
CA GLU A 205 -53.50 -24.77 20.45
C GLU A 205 -54.96 -24.62 20.92
N GLU A 206 -55.95 -25.14 20.16
CA GLU A 206 -57.36 -25.25 20.61
C GLU A 206 -57.89 -26.70 20.63
N LEU A 207 -57.00 -27.69 20.77
CA LEU A 207 -57.38 -29.10 20.93
C LEU A 207 -56.87 -29.70 22.26
N LYS A 208 -56.84 -28.87 23.31
CA LYS A 208 -56.39 -29.26 24.65
C LYS A 208 -57.38 -29.03 25.81
N ASP A 209 -58.65 -28.76 25.53
CA ASP A 209 -59.64 -28.51 26.60
C ASP A 209 -60.83 -29.49 26.65
N TRP A 210 -60.77 -30.62 25.92
CA TRP A 210 -61.79 -31.68 25.98
C TRP A 210 -61.19 -33.08 26.16
N ASN A 211 -60.25 -33.25 27.08
CA ASN A 211 -59.89 -34.58 27.57
C ASN A 211 -59.39 -34.56 29.02
N SER A 212 -60.32 -34.27 29.93
CA SER A 212 -60.26 -34.70 31.33
C SER A 212 -61.65 -35.14 31.78
N LYS A 213 -62.17 -36.15 31.08
CA LYS A 213 -63.16 -37.13 31.56
C LYS A 213 -63.41 -38.12 30.42
N GLU A 214 -62.68 -39.23 30.43
CA GLU A 214 -63.22 -40.56 30.16
C GLU A 214 -62.08 -41.59 30.22
N ALA A 215 -61.65 -41.88 31.45
CA ALA A 215 -61.29 -43.25 31.76
C ALA A 215 -62.59 -44.06 31.74
N SER A 216 -62.90 -44.68 30.60
CA SER A 216 -63.56 -45.98 30.47
C SER A 216 -64.16 -46.20 29.08
N PHE A 217 -63.34 -46.40 28.03
CA PHE A 217 -63.79 -47.16 26.86
C PHE A 217 -62.61 -47.79 26.10
N ASN A 218 -62.27 -49.02 26.46
CA ASN A 218 -61.15 -49.78 25.86
C ASN A 218 -61.54 -50.41 24.50
N GLY A 219 -62.33 -49.70 23.67
CA GLY A 219 -62.94 -50.23 22.44
C GLY A 219 -62.76 -49.37 21.18
N GLU A 220 -62.37 -48.09 21.28
CA GLU A 220 -62.36 -47.15 20.13
C GLU A 220 -60.97 -46.83 19.54
N ASN A 221 -59.88 -47.12 20.26
CA ASN A 221 -58.52 -46.82 19.78
C ASN A 221 -58.05 -47.64 18.58
N LYS A 222 -58.65 -48.80 18.31
CA LYS A 222 -58.31 -49.61 17.12
C LYS A 222 -58.93 -49.05 15.83
N PHE A 223 -60.08 -48.40 15.96
CA PHE A 223 -60.81 -47.83 14.81
C PHE A 223 -60.15 -46.54 14.33
N ILE A 224 -59.63 -45.74 15.27
CA ILE A 224 -58.92 -44.49 14.97
C ILE A 224 -57.59 -44.77 14.26
N THR A 225 -56.77 -45.72 14.74
CA THR A 225 -55.50 -46.07 14.07
C THR A 225 -55.71 -46.66 12.67
N GLU A 226 -56.73 -47.51 12.47
CA GLU A 226 -57.07 -48.03 11.13
C GLU A 226 -57.59 -46.91 10.20
N SER A 227 -58.25 -45.89 10.73
CA SER A 227 -58.71 -44.73 9.95
C SER A 227 -57.57 -43.78 9.60
N GLU A 228 -56.62 -43.57 10.51
CA GLU A 228 -55.42 -42.76 10.29
C GLU A 228 -54.44 -43.42 9.30
N GLU A 229 -54.25 -44.74 9.37
CA GLU A 229 -53.45 -45.48 8.37
C GLU A 229 -54.11 -45.43 6.98
N LYS A 230 -55.44 -45.53 6.90
CA LYS A 230 -56.18 -45.34 5.65
C LYS A 230 -56.01 -43.92 5.12
N LEU A 231 -56.10 -42.89 5.96
CA LEU A 231 -55.87 -41.50 5.57
C LEU A 231 -54.43 -41.27 5.09
N ALA A 232 -53.43 -41.84 5.77
CA ALA A 232 -52.03 -41.77 5.35
C ALA A 232 -51.81 -42.46 3.99
N SER A 233 -52.40 -43.65 3.78
CA SER A 233 -52.32 -44.36 2.50
C SER A 233 -53.05 -43.62 1.37
N LEU A 234 -54.18 -42.98 1.66
CA LEU A 234 -54.91 -42.14 0.72
C LEU A 234 -54.15 -40.83 0.41
N GLN A 235 -53.44 -40.28 1.38
CA GLN A 235 -52.63 -39.08 1.21
C GLN A 235 -51.37 -39.35 0.38
N ILE A 236 -50.72 -40.49 0.57
CA ILE A 236 -49.62 -40.97 -0.29
C ILE A 236 -50.17 -41.28 -1.70
N GLY A 237 -51.34 -41.90 -1.80
CA GLY A 237 -52.01 -42.11 -3.09
C GLY A 237 -52.32 -40.78 -3.79
N SER A 238 -52.78 -39.77 -3.05
CA SER A 238 -53.04 -38.43 -3.57
C SER A 238 -51.76 -37.72 -3.99
N SER A 239 -50.64 -37.87 -3.27
CA SER A 239 -49.36 -37.27 -3.68
C SER A 239 -48.83 -37.92 -4.96
N MET A 240 -48.92 -39.25 -5.08
CA MET A 240 -48.52 -39.96 -6.30
C MET A 240 -49.37 -39.56 -7.51
N VAL A 241 -50.68 -39.38 -7.32
CA VAL A 241 -51.55 -38.87 -8.39
C VAL A 241 -51.21 -37.43 -8.75
N ASN A 242 -50.89 -36.58 -7.78
CA ASN A 242 -50.46 -35.20 -8.06
C ASN A 242 -49.13 -35.14 -8.82
N ASP A 243 -48.15 -35.98 -8.45
CA ASP A 243 -46.86 -36.07 -9.15
C ASP A 243 -47.04 -36.54 -10.60
N GLU A 244 -47.95 -37.50 -10.83
CA GLU A 244 -48.30 -37.96 -12.18
C GLU A 244 -49.03 -36.87 -12.99
N VAL A 245 -49.92 -36.10 -12.35
CA VAL A 245 -50.60 -34.96 -12.96
C VAL A 245 -49.58 -33.88 -13.37
N ASP A 246 -48.60 -33.57 -12.51
CA ASP A 246 -47.55 -32.60 -12.82
C ASP A 246 -46.64 -33.10 -13.96
N ASN A 247 -46.32 -34.39 -13.99
CA ASN A 247 -45.55 -35.00 -15.08
C ASN A 247 -46.30 -34.92 -16.41
N LEU A 248 -47.60 -35.24 -16.42
CA LEU A 248 -48.47 -35.13 -17.60
C LEU A 248 -48.62 -33.68 -18.06
N GLN A 249 -48.78 -32.71 -17.15
CA GLN A 249 -48.82 -31.29 -17.50
C GLN A 249 -47.50 -30.80 -18.12
N ASN A 250 -46.35 -31.27 -17.62
CA ASN A 250 -45.05 -30.93 -18.20
C ASN A 250 -44.87 -31.56 -19.59
N GLN A 251 -45.34 -32.80 -19.78
CA GLN A 251 -45.36 -33.46 -21.09
C GLN A 251 -46.27 -32.71 -22.08
N GLU A 252 -47.44 -32.26 -21.64
CA GLU A 252 -48.37 -31.45 -22.45
C GLU A 252 -47.73 -30.13 -22.90
N LYS A 253 -47.08 -29.39 -21.98
CA LYS A 253 -46.35 -28.15 -22.30
C LYS A 253 -45.26 -28.40 -23.34
N MET A 254 -44.46 -29.45 -23.16
CA MET A 254 -43.40 -29.83 -24.11
C MET A 254 -43.95 -30.21 -25.49
N LEU A 255 -45.07 -30.94 -25.53
CA LEU A 255 -45.74 -31.30 -26.78
C LEU A 255 -46.34 -30.07 -27.47
N MET A 256 -46.87 -29.10 -26.73
CA MET A 256 -47.39 -27.84 -27.27
C MET A 256 -46.30 -26.99 -27.92
N VAL A 257 -45.14 -26.83 -27.26
CA VAL A 257 -43.98 -26.14 -27.84
C VAL A 257 -43.50 -26.84 -29.12
N ARG A 258 -43.36 -28.17 -29.08
CA ARG A 258 -42.96 -28.95 -30.26
C ARG A 258 -43.97 -28.85 -31.41
N LYS A 259 -45.27 -28.87 -31.11
CA LYS A 259 -46.34 -28.69 -32.10
C LYS A 259 -46.27 -27.31 -32.74
N HIS A 260 -45.98 -26.27 -31.96
CA HIS A 260 -45.80 -24.92 -32.48
C HIS A 260 -44.57 -24.82 -33.38
N ALA A 261 -43.44 -25.40 -32.97
CA ALA A 261 -42.22 -25.45 -33.78
C ALA A 261 -42.44 -26.17 -35.12
N ARG A 262 -43.05 -27.36 -35.10
CA ARG A 262 -43.40 -28.10 -36.34
C ARG A 262 -44.37 -27.33 -37.23
N ARG A 263 -45.32 -26.58 -36.65
CA ARG A 263 -46.24 -25.75 -37.44
C ARG A 263 -45.50 -24.63 -38.17
N LEU A 264 -44.53 -24.00 -37.51
CA LEU A 264 -43.68 -22.97 -38.14
C LEU A 264 -42.83 -23.57 -39.27
N GLU A 265 -42.26 -24.76 -39.06
CA GLU A 265 -41.48 -25.48 -40.07
C GLU A 265 -42.33 -25.86 -41.29
N VAL A 266 -43.55 -26.38 -41.08
CA VAL A 266 -44.48 -26.69 -42.17
C VAL A 266 -44.85 -25.42 -42.95
N LEU A 267 -45.14 -24.31 -42.27
CA LEU A 267 -45.44 -23.03 -42.94
C LEU A 267 -44.25 -22.51 -43.77
N GLN A 268 -43.02 -22.71 -43.29
CA GLN A 268 -41.81 -22.34 -44.04
C GLN A 268 -41.67 -23.19 -45.30
N LEU A 269 -41.83 -24.51 -45.18
CA LEU A 269 -41.74 -25.44 -46.31
C LEU A 269 -42.88 -25.22 -47.32
N GLU A 270 -44.09 -24.90 -46.86
CA GLU A 270 -45.21 -24.54 -47.73
C GLU A 270 -44.90 -23.28 -48.54
N ASN A 271 -44.38 -22.23 -47.91
CA ASN A 271 -43.95 -21.01 -48.60
C ASN A 271 -42.83 -21.29 -49.61
N GLU A 272 -41.83 -22.09 -49.25
CA GLU A 272 -40.73 -22.45 -50.15
C GLU A 272 -41.25 -23.26 -51.35
N HIS A 273 -42.15 -24.20 -51.11
CA HIS A 273 -42.81 -24.96 -52.16
C HIS A 273 -43.64 -24.07 -53.09
N GLU A 274 -44.37 -23.08 -52.56
CA GLU A 274 -45.12 -22.12 -53.39
C GLU A 274 -44.20 -21.27 -54.26
N LEU A 275 -43.08 -20.78 -53.70
CA LEU A 275 -42.07 -20.03 -54.46
C LEU A 275 -41.44 -20.89 -55.57
N LEU A 276 -41.07 -22.13 -55.27
CA LEU A 276 -40.51 -23.06 -56.25
C LEU A 276 -41.52 -23.44 -57.32
N ARG A 277 -42.78 -23.63 -56.95
CA ARG A 277 -43.88 -23.88 -57.90
C ARG A 277 -44.05 -22.69 -58.84
N ALA A 278 -44.12 -21.47 -58.31
CA ALA A 278 -44.22 -20.26 -59.13
C ALA A 278 -43.00 -20.08 -60.05
N ALA A 279 -41.79 -20.39 -59.56
CA ALA A 279 -40.57 -20.35 -60.37
C ALA A 279 -40.59 -21.39 -61.50
N ALA A 280 -41.08 -22.60 -61.22
CA ALA A 280 -41.24 -23.65 -62.22
C ALA A 280 -42.29 -23.26 -63.27
N ASP A 281 -43.44 -22.72 -62.85
CA ASP A 281 -44.49 -22.25 -63.76
C ASP A 281 -43.97 -21.14 -64.69
N MET A 282 -43.17 -20.20 -64.18
CA MET A 282 -42.53 -19.15 -64.99
C MET A 282 -41.44 -19.69 -65.94
N ALA A 283 -40.72 -20.74 -65.54
CA ALA A 283 -39.65 -21.33 -66.35
C ALA A 283 -40.16 -22.27 -67.46
N VAL A 284 -41.36 -22.81 -67.29
CA VAL A 284 -42.05 -23.70 -68.25
C VAL A 284 -42.93 -22.91 -69.23
N ASP A 285 -43.16 -21.62 -68.99
CA ASP A 285 -43.97 -20.78 -69.87
C ASP A 285 -43.19 -20.28 -71.11
N ASP A 286 -43.54 -20.83 -72.28
CA ASP A 286 -43.00 -20.42 -73.58
C ASP A 286 -43.72 -19.20 -74.18
N GLN A 287 -44.84 -18.74 -73.57
CA GLN A 287 -45.67 -17.66 -74.12
C GLN A 287 -45.18 -16.24 -73.77
N HIS A 288 -44.59 -16.02 -72.60
CA HIS A 288 -44.17 -14.69 -72.16
C HIS A 288 -42.64 -14.56 -72.09
N SER A 289 -42.13 -13.38 -72.45
CA SER A 289 -40.69 -13.10 -72.34
C SER A 289 -40.27 -12.94 -70.88
N VAL A 290 -38.99 -13.19 -70.60
CA VAL A 290 -38.38 -12.97 -69.27
C VAL A 290 -38.63 -11.54 -68.77
N ASP A 291 -38.59 -10.53 -69.65
CA ASP A 291 -38.83 -9.12 -69.31
C ASP A 291 -40.26 -8.85 -68.83
N PHE A 292 -41.26 -9.59 -69.33
CA PHE A 292 -42.65 -9.48 -68.87
C PHE A 292 -42.81 -9.94 -67.42
N TYR A 293 -42.22 -11.09 -67.08
CA TYR A 293 -42.22 -11.62 -65.71
C TYR A 293 -41.46 -10.73 -64.73
N ILE A 294 -40.33 -10.17 -65.17
CA ILE A 294 -39.60 -9.16 -64.40
C ILE A 294 -40.47 -7.92 -64.14
N GLY A 295 -41.25 -7.47 -65.13
CA GLY A 295 -42.18 -6.35 -64.99
C GLY A 295 -43.28 -6.61 -63.96
N GLU A 296 -43.93 -7.77 -64.02
CA GLU A 296 -45.01 -8.13 -63.10
C GLU A 296 -44.50 -8.38 -61.67
N LEU A 297 -43.36 -9.05 -61.51
CA LEU A 297 -42.71 -9.20 -60.20
C LEU A 297 -42.32 -7.83 -59.60
N ASN A 298 -41.77 -6.93 -60.41
CA ASN A 298 -41.47 -5.57 -59.95
C ASN A 298 -42.73 -4.82 -59.52
N LYS A 299 -43.83 -4.95 -60.25
CA LYS A 299 -45.12 -4.35 -59.88
C LYS A 299 -45.65 -4.89 -58.55
N GLN A 300 -45.57 -6.20 -58.32
CA GLN A 300 -45.94 -6.82 -57.03
C GLN A 300 -45.02 -6.35 -55.91
N VAL A 301 -43.72 -6.24 -56.16
CA VAL A 301 -42.75 -5.70 -55.20
C VAL A 301 -43.09 -4.25 -54.86
N GLU A 302 -43.44 -3.41 -55.84
CA GLU A 302 -43.84 -2.02 -55.59
C GLU A 302 -45.15 -1.91 -54.80
N GLU A 303 -46.10 -2.82 -55.02
CA GLU A 303 -47.32 -2.87 -54.23
C GLU A 303 -47.07 -3.27 -52.78
N LYS A 304 -46.24 -4.30 -52.55
CA LYS A 304 -45.82 -4.69 -51.20
C LYS A 304 -45.01 -3.58 -50.52
N ARG A 305 -44.13 -2.88 -51.25
CA ARG A 305 -43.39 -1.70 -50.76
C ARG A 305 -44.35 -0.60 -50.30
N ARG A 306 -45.37 -0.26 -51.11
CA ARG A 306 -46.40 0.73 -50.73
C ARG A 306 -47.15 0.32 -49.47
N ASN A 307 -47.56 -0.94 -49.36
CA ASN A 307 -48.26 -1.45 -48.17
C ASN A 307 -47.38 -1.40 -46.93
N ILE A 308 -46.09 -1.77 -47.03
CA ILE A 308 -45.13 -1.64 -45.92
C ILE A 308 -44.96 -0.18 -45.51
N MET A 309 -44.87 0.75 -46.45
CA MET A 309 -44.78 2.18 -46.13
C MET A 309 -46.04 2.70 -45.40
N ALA A 310 -47.23 2.29 -45.84
CA ALA A 310 -48.48 2.64 -45.17
C ALA A 310 -48.58 2.05 -43.76
N LEU A 311 -48.15 0.79 -43.57
CA LEU A 311 -48.14 0.16 -42.24
C LEU A 311 -47.10 0.82 -41.32
N ARG A 312 -45.94 1.21 -41.86
CA ARG A 312 -44.93 1.98 -41.13
C ARG A 312 -45.46 3.33 -40.68
N SER A 313 -46.19 4.05 -41.54
CA SER A 313 -46.76 5.35 -41.15
C SER A 313 -47.82 5.22 -40.05
N GLN A 314 -48.69 4.20 -40.14
CA GLN A 314 -49.65 3.87 -39.08
C GLN A 314 -48.93 3.50 -37.77
N TRP A 315 -47.88 2.68 -37.84
CA TRP A 315 -47.08 2.32 -36.66
C TRP A 315 -46.41 3.54 -36.04
N THR A 316 -45.84 4.45 -36.84
CA THR A 316 -45.22 5.67 -36.32
C THR A 316 -46.24 6.59 -35.66
N ALA A 317 -47.44 6.73 -36.24
CA ALA A 317 -48.51 7.53 -35.65
C ALA A 317 -48.99 6.95 -34.33
N LEU A 318 -49.18 5.63 -34.26
CA LEU A 318 -49.55 4.93 -33.03
C LEU A 318 -48.45 5.01 -31.97
N LYS A 319 -47.18 4.84 -32.36
CA LYS A 319 -46.04 5.00 -31.46
C LYS A 319 -45.97 6.42 -30.89
N GLN A 320 -46.22 7.42 -31.73
CA GLN A 320 -46.25 8.81 -31.31
C GLN A 320 -47.37 9.07 -30.29
N THR A 321 -48.59 8.58 -30.53
CA THR A 321 -49.71 8.78 -29.58
C THR A 321 -49.44 8.10 -28.25
N PHE A 322 -48.76 6.94 -28.24
CA PHE A 322 -48.31 6.30 -27.02
C PHE A 322 -47.20 7.08 -26.30
N GLU A 323 -46.24 7.66 -27.03
CA GLU A 323 -45.19 8.48 -26.42
C GLU A 323 -45.76 9.79 -25.85
N GLU A 324 -46.70 10.43 -26.53
CA GLU A 324 -47.44 11.61 -26.02
C GLU A 324 -48.26 11.25 -24.77
N ARG A 325 -48.92 10.09 -24.76
CA ARG A 325 -49.63 9.59 -23.59
C ARG A 325 -48.68 9.29 -22.42
N LYS A 326 -47.51 8.73 -22.69
CA LYS A 326 -46.46 8.50 -21.69
C LYS A 326 -45.91 9.81 -21.13
N GLN A 327 -45.69 10.82 -21.98
CA GLN A 327 -45.23 12.15 -21.55
C GLN A 327 -46.28 12.85 -20.68
N THR A 328 -47.55 12.83 -21.08
CA THR A 328 -48.65 13.44 -20.30
C THR A 328 -48.88 12.73 -18.96
N LEU A 329 -48.82 11.39 -18.92
CA LEU A 329 -48.82 10.62 -17.68
C LEU A 329 -47.59 10.95 -16.81
N GLY A 330 -46.42 11.06 -17.42
CA GLY A 330 -45.19 11.50 -16.74
C GLY A 330 -45.37 12.86 -16.09
N GLN A 331 -45.82 13.87 -16.85
CA GLN A 331 -46.10 15.22 -16.34
C GLN A 331 -47.18 15.22 -15.24
N SER A 332 -48.20 14.36 -15.34
CA SER A 332 -49.22 14.19 -14.29
C SER A 332 -48.69 13.53 -13.02
N ILE A 333 -47.71 12.63 -13.12
CA ILE A 333 -47.03 12.06 -11.96
C ILE A 333 -46.09 13.11 -11.35
N HIS A 334 -45.44 13.93 -12.19
CA HIS A 334 -44.56 15.01 -11.75
C HIS A 334 -45.32 16.12 -10.99
N SER A 335 -46.58 16.40 -11.36
CA SER A 335 -47.42 17.33 -10.61
C SER A 335 -47.97 16.75 -9.30
N LEU A 336 -48.05 15.41 -9.19
CA LEU A 336 -48.60 14.72 -8.02
C LEU A 336 -47.54 14.41 -6.95
N GLU A 337 -46.28 14.14 -7.34
CA GLU A 337 -45.19 13.77 -6.42
C GLU A 337 -43.83 14.43 -6.76
N PRO A 338 -43.62 15.72 -6.41
CA PRO A 338 -42.33 16.40 -6.62
C PRO A 338 -41.15 15.76 -5.88
N GLY A 339 -41.40 15.05 -4.77
CA GLY A 339 -40.36 14.34 -4.02
C GLY A 339 -39.76 13.13 -4.73
N VAL A 340 -40.45 12.53 -5.71
CA VAL A 340 -39.89 11.46 -6.55
C VAL A 340 -38.92 12.04 -7.59
N GLN A 341 -39.21 13.24 -8.11
CA GLN A 341 -38.35 13.94 -9.05
C GLN A 341 -37.03 14.38 -8.40
N GLU A 342 -37.09 14.92 -7.18
CA GLU A 342 -35.88 15.28 -6.42
C GLU A 342 -34.96 14.06 -6.20
N LYS A 343 -35.54 12.90 -5.86
CA LYS A 343 -34.79 11.64 -5.74
C LYS A 343 -34.20 11.17 -7.07
N LEU A 344 -34.93 11.33 -8.17
CA LEU A 344 -34.43 10.99 -9.51
C LEU A 344 -33.24 11.89 -9.91
N ASP A 345 -33.30 13.17 -9.58
CA ASP A 345 -32.21 14.11 -9.88
C ASP A 345 -30.99 13.88 -8.99
N GLN A 346 -31.20 13.52 -7.71
CA GLN A 346 -30.12 13.03 -6.83
C GLN A 346 -29.48 11.74 -7.37
N LEU A 347 -30.28 10.81 -7.90
CA LEU A 347 -29.77 9.56 -8.47
C LEU A 347 -28.91 9.82 -9.71
N LYS A 348 -29.34 10.74 -10.60
CA LYS A 348 -28.53 11.17 -11.75
C LYS A 348 -27.25 11.89 -11.35
N GLU A 349 -27.26 12.65 -10.26
CA GLU A 349 -26.05 13.28 -9.73
C GLU A 349 -25.06 12.22 -9.24
N ILE A 350 -25.55 11.24 -8.47
CA ILE A 350 -24.74 10.09 -8.03
C ILE A 350 -24.19 9.32 -9.23
N GLU A 351 -25.00 9.07 -10.26
CA GLU A 351 -24.53 8.42 -11.50
C GLU A 351 -23.37 9.20 -12.14
N ARG A 352 -23.51 10.53 -12.26
CA ARG A 352 -22.45 11.38 -12.81
C ARG A 352 -21.18 11.38 -11.93
N GLU A 353 -21.35 11.39 -10.61
CA GLU A 353 -20.23 11.27 -9.66
C GLU A 353 -19.53 9.90 -9.79
N THR A 354 -20.30 8.82 -9.94
CA THR A 354 -19.73 7.47 -10.13
C THR A 354 -18.94 7.38 -11.43
N GLU A 355 -19.43 7.93 -12.53
CA GLU A 355 -18.69 7.99 -13.82
C GLU A 355 -17.40 8.82 -13.70
N SER A 356 -17.45 9.93 -12.95
CA SER A 356 -16.28 10.75 -12.65
C SER A 356 -15.24 9.98 -11.83
N ILE A 357 -15.66 9.22 -10.82
CA ILE A 357 -14.79 8.38 -9.99
C ILE A 357 -14.20 7.24 -10.83
N ILE A 358 -15.00 6.55 -11.64
CA ILE A 358 -14.53 5.48 -12.54
C ILE A 358 -13.45 6.02 -13.48
N SER A 359 -13.67 7.21 -14.06
CA SER A 359 -12.68 7.87 -14.92
C SER A 359 -11.38 8.20 -14.18
N LYS A 360 -11.45 8.59 -12.90
CA LYS A 360 -10.24 8.83 -12.06
C LYS A 360 -9.51 7.52 -11.76
N ILE A 361 -10.24 6.45 -11.42
CA ILE A 361 -9.65 5.12 -11.16
C ILE A 361 -8.94 4.62 -12.42
N GLN A 362 -9.56 4.71 -13.59
CA GLN A 362 -8.94 4.30 -14.85
C GLN A 362 -7.64 5.07 -15.12
N LYS A 363 -7.63 6.38 -14.90
CA LYS A 363 -6.40 7.19 -15.02
C LYS A 363 -5.32 6.71 -14.04
N GLN A 364 -5.67 6.49 -12.77
CA GLN A 364 -4.72 6.00 -11.76
C GLN A 364 -4.18 4.60 -12.09
N VAL A 365 -5.01 3.70 -12.63
CA VAL A 365 -4.58 2.36 -13.05
C VAL A 365 -3.59 2.45 -14.21
N VAL A 366 -3.84 3.33 -15.19
CA VAL A 366 -2.90 3.57 -16.30
C VAL A 366 -1.57 4.13 -15.79
N GLU A 367 -1.60 5.12 -14.90
CA GLU A 367 -0.38 5.67 -14.29
C GLU A 367 0.37 4.62 -13.46
N HIS A 368 -0.33 3.82 -12.66
CA HIS A 368 0.27 2.72 -11.91
C HIS A 368 0.93 1.68 -12.83
N SER A 369 0.30 1.36 -13.96
CA SER A 369 0.90 0.48 -14.96
C SER A 369 2.18 1.06 -15.57
N LYS A 370 2.20 2.36 -15.87
CA LYS A 370 3.41 3.04 -16.37
C LYS A 370 4.54 3.03 -15.34
N LEU A 371 4.23 3.35 -14.08
CA LEU A 371 5.20 3.34 -13.00
C LEU A 371 5.78 1.94 -12.74
N LEU A 372 4.97 0.88 -12.88
CA LEU A 372 5.45 -0.49 -12.81
C LEU A 372 6.40 -0.83 -13.96
N GLU A 373 6.11 -0.40 -15.18
CA GLU A 373 6.99 -0.60 -16.33
C GLU A 373 8.32 0.16 -16.14
N GLU A 374 8.27 1.39 -15.62
CA GLU A 374 9.48 2.15 -15.25
C GLU A 374 10.30 1.46 -14.17
N LEU A 375 9.65 0.89 -13.15
CA LEU A 375 10.31 0.14 -12.09
C LEU A 375 11.00 -1.13 -12.63
N GLU A 376 10.39 -1.81 -13.61
CA GLU A 376 10.97 -3.00 -14.24
C GLU A 376 12.16 -2.66 -15.15
N ARG A 377 12.11 -1.49 -15.82
CA ARG A 377 13.21 -0.98 -16.65
C ARG A 377 14.45 -0.58 -15.83
N LEU A 378 14.27 -0.24 -14.55
CA LEU A 378 15.39 0.10 -13.68
C LEU A 378 16.24 -1.15 -13.38
N PRO A 379 17.58 -1.03 -13.40
CA PRO A 379 18.46 -2.14 -13.05
C PRO A 379 18.16 -2.57 -11.60
N LYS A 380 17.93 -3.87 -11.42
CA LYS A 380 17.62 -4.46 -10.10
C LYS A 380 18.78 -4.19 -9.15
N LEU A 381 18.61 -3.20 -8.28
CA LEU A 381 19.57 -2.89 -7.25
C LEU A 381 19.72 -4.09 -6.31
N PRO A 382 20.93 -4.36 -5.81
CA PRO A 382 21.12 -5.33 -4.74
C PRO A 382 20.14 -5.05 -3.60
N PRO A 383 19.60 -6.10 -2.96
CA PRO A 383 18.66 -5.92 -1.87
C PRO A 383 19.30 -5.09 -0.76
N ARG A 384 18.50 -4.25 -0.07
CA ARG A 384 18.94 -3.40 1.06
C ARG A 384 19.81 -4.17 2.07
N LYS A 385 19.51 -5.45 2.29
CA LYS A 385 20.29 -6.36 3.15
C LYS A 385 21.77 -6.47 2.74
N SER A 386 22.06 -6.51 1.44
CA SER A 386 23.42 -6.55 0.90
C SER A 386 24.20 -5.27 1.23
N TYR A 387 23.59 -4.10 1.04
CA TYR A 387 24.18 -2.82 1.42
C TYR A 387 24.42 -2.73 2.92
N ILE A 388 23.44 -3.11 3.75
CA ILE A 388 23.58 -3.12 5.20
C ILE A 388 24.73 -4.04 5.63
N GLN A 389 24.81 -5.24 5.06
CA GLN A 389 25.89 -6.19 5.37
C GLN A 389 27.25 -5.59 5.02
N ARG A 390 27.41 -5.02 3.82
CA ARG A 390 28.65 -4.37 3.40
C ARG A 390 29.02 -3.19 4.30
N ILE A 391 28.06 -2.34 4.64
CA ILE A 391 28.30 -1.22 5.56
C ILE A 391 28.74 -1.75 6.92
N THR A 392 28.09 -2.79 7.43
CA THR A 392 28.43 -3.41 8.71
C THR A 392 29.84 -4.01 8.69
N GLU A 393 30.23 -4.66 7.59
CA GLU A 393 31.59 -5.19 7.39
C GLU A 393 32.63 -4.07 7.34
N ILE A 394 32.36 -2.98 6.61
CA ILE A 394 33.22 -1.79 6.58
C ILE A 394 33.37 -1.19 7.98
N THR A 395 32.27 -1.04 8.73
CA THR A 395 32.32 -0.53 10.11
C THR A 395 33.12 -1.45 11.03
N LYS A 396 32.99 -2.78 10.89
CA LYS A 396 33.79 -3.75 11.65
C LYS A 396 35.28 -3.64 11.29
N SER A 397 35.61 -3.48 10.01
CA SER A 397 36.99 -3.29 9.57
C SER A 397 37.58 -1.99 10.09
N SER A 398 36.84 -0.88 10.02
CA SER A 398 37.27 0.43 10.55
C SER A 398 37.63 0.32 12.03
N LYS A 399 36.77 -0.30 12.84
CA LYS A 399 37.04 -0.49 14.28
C LYS A 399 38.29 -1.34 14.56
N LYS A 400 38.57 -2.35 13.71
CA LYS A 400 39.81 -3.13 13.81
C LYS A 400 41.03 -2.28 13.46
N GLN A 401 40.93 -1.49 12.41
CA GLN A 401 41.99 -0.57 12.00
C GLN A 401 42.28 0.48 13.09
N ASP A 402 41.25 1.04 13.74
CA ASP A 402 41.45 1.99 14.84
C ASP A 402 42.23 1.36 16.00
N ALA A 403 41.85 0.14 16.40
CA ALA A 403 42.57 -0.60 17.46
C ALA A 403 44.02 -0.96 17.05
N ASP A 404 44.24 -1.28 15.77
CA ASP A 404 45.57 -1.55 15.24
C ASP A 404 46.42 -0.28 15.17
N ILE A 405 45.84 0.86 14.80
CA ILE A 405 46.49 2.17 14.81
C ILE A 405 46.92 2.54 16.23
N ASP A 406 46.03 2.39 17.22
CA ASP A 406 46.35 2.69 18.62
C ASP A 406 47.51 1.82 19.13
N ARG A 407 47.55 0.55 18.73
CA ARG A 407 48.65 -0.36 19.03
C ARG A 407 49.97 0.11 18.39
N ILE A 408 49.95 0.42 17.09
CA ILE A 408 51.13 0.91 16.37
C ILE A 408 51.63 2.22 16.98
N LEU A 409 50.73 3.12 17.40
CA LEU A 409 51.10 4.37 18.07
C LEU A 409 51.78 4.11 19.41
N LYS A 410 51.28 3.15 20.21
CA LYS A 410 51.91 2.75 21.46
C LYS A 410 53.30 2.16 21.22
N GLU A 411 53.41 1.21 20.30
CA GLU A 411 54.70 0.59 19.92
C GLU A 411 55.68 1.64 19.39
N THR A 412 55.23 2.60 18.58
CA THR A 412 56.06 3.70 18.07
C THR A 412 56.57 4.60 19.20
N ARG A 413 55.73 4.92 20.18
CA ARG A 413 56.13 5.69 21.37
C ARG A 413 57.15 4.93 22.21
N GLU A 414 56.94 3.63 22.42
CA GLU A 414 57.88 2.77 23.13
C GLU A 414 59.23 2.69 22.42
N LEU A 415 59.24 2.50 21.10
CA LEU A 415 60.47 2.52 20.29
C LEU A 415 61.18 3.88 20.33
N GLN A 416 60.44 4.99 20.36
CA GLN A 416 61.04 6.33 20.55
C GLN A 416 61.69 6.48 21.92
N LEU A 417 61.05 5.99 22.98
CA LEU A 417 61.62 6.00 24.33
C LEU A 417 62.87 5.12 24.43
N GLU A 418 62.85 3.92 23.83
CA GLU A 418 64.00 3.03 23.79
C GLU A 418 65.16 3.66 23.00
N SER A 419 64.87 4.23 21.81
CA SER A 419 65.85 4.94 20.98
C SER A 419 66.51 6.09 21.76
N ASN A 420 65.72 6.93 22.42
CA ASN A 420 66.24 8.02 23.26
C ASN A 420 67.08 7.49 24.43
N THR A 421 66.62 6.43 25.09
CA THR A 421 67.36 5.81 26.21
C THR A 421 68.72 5.26 25.75
N VAL A 422 68.76 4.61 24.58
CA VAL A 422 70.00 4.11 23.98
C VAL A 422 70.91 5.26 23.56
N GLN A 423 70.37 6.32 22.93
CA GLN A 423 71.10 7.53 22.54
C GLN A 423 71.74 8.21 23.77
N GLU A 424 70.98 8.41 24.85
CA GLU A 424 71.47 9.01 26.09
C GLU A 424 72.50 8.12 26.80
N ARG A 425 72.31 6.80 26.77
CA ARG A 425 73.30 5.85 27.31
C ARG A 425 74.59 5.91 26.48
N LEU A 426 74.49 5.96 25.15
CA LEU A 426 75.63 6.10 24.25
C LEU A 426 76.41 7.38 24.53
N ALA A 427 75.72 8.52 24.60
CA ALA A 427 76.34 9.82 24.90
C ALA A 427 77.09 9.81 26.24
N ARG A 428 76.49 9.23 27.29
CA ARG A 428 77.15 9.07 28.60
C ARG A 428 78.37 8.17 28.54
N THR A 429 78.27 7.01 27.89
CA THR A 429 79.40 6.08 27.77
C THR A 429 80.54 6.67 26.94
N TYR A 430 80.21 7.39 25.85
CA TYR A 430 81.18 8.05 25.01
C TYR A 430 81.93 9.15 25.78
N ALA A 431 81.22 10.01 26.52
CA ALA A 431 81.85 11.06 27.31
C ALA A 431 82.83 10.51 28.37
N VAL A 432 82.48 9.39 29.02
CA VAL A 432 83.39 8.74 29.98
C VAL A 432 84.62 8.16 29.28
N VAL A 433 84.43 7.45 28.15
CA VAL A 433 85.54 6.86 27.40
C VAL A 433 86.44 7.96 26.84
N ASP A 434 85.90 9.00 26.21
CA ASP A 434 86.66 10.11 25.65
C ASP A 434 87.50 10.82 26.73
N GLU A 435 86.93 11.11 27.90
CA GLU A 435 87.68 11.69 29.02
C GLU A 435 88.82 10.78 29.51
N THR A 436 88.60 9.46 29.57
CA THR A 436 89.67 8.52 29.95
C THR A 436 90.79 8.46 28.93
N VAL A 437 90.45 8.44 27.63
CA VAL A 437 91.42 8.44 26.53
C VAL A 437 92.18 9.76 26.50
N PHE A 438 91.50 10.88 26.69
CA PHE A 438 92.11 12.21 26.74
C PHE A 438 93.13 12.33 27.88
N ARG A 439 92.79 11.85 29.08
CA ARG A 439 93.72 11.83 30.23
C ARG A 439 94.98 11.02 29.95
N GLU A 440 94.84 9.86 29.32
CA GLU A 440 95.99 9.00 28.99
C GLU A 440 96.86 9.65 27.90
N ALA A 441 96.23 10.13 26.83
CA ALA A 441 96.89 10.79 25.71
C ALA A 441 97.66 12.06 26.10
N LYS A 442 97.32 12.69 27.24
CA LYS A 442 98.02 13.88 27.74
C LYS A 442 99.43 13.57 28.24
N LYS A 443 99.71 12.33 28.66
CA LYS A 443 100.98 11.93 29.31
C LYS A 443 102.17 11.96 28.35
N ASP A 444 101.94 11.78 27.05
CA ASP A 444 102.96 11.58 26.03
C ASP A 444 102.67 12.35 24.73
N ALA A 445 103.72 12.72 23.99
CA ALA A 445 103.58 13.56 22.78
C ALA A 445 102.92 12.82 21.62
N ILE A 446 103.15 11.51 21.51
CA ILE A 446 102.55 10.63 20.49
C ILE A 446 101.06 10.46 20.80
N GLY A 447 100.68 10.18 22.05
CA GLY A 447 99.28 10.13 22.50
C GLY A 447 98.47 11.36 22.11
N ARG A 448 99.01 12.58 22.30
CA ARG A 448 98.35 13.83 21.87
C ARG A 448 98.14 13.94 20.36
N GLN A 449 99.02 13.33 19.56
CA GLN A 449 98.88 13.32 18.10
C GLN A 449 97.81 12.31 17.67
N VAL A 450 97.80 11.12 18.28
CA VAL A 450 96.79 10.08 18.03
C VAL A 450 95.40 10.54 18.45
N TYR A 451 95.27 11.23 19.59
CA TYR A 451 93.98 11.80 20.03
C TYR A 451 93.44 12.82 19.02
N ARG A 452 94.28 13.72 18.48
CA ARG A 452 93.87 14.67 17.43
C ARG A 452 93.38 13.97 16.15
N LEU A 453 94.02 12.87 15.77
CA LEU A 453 93.57 12.03 14.65
C LEU A 453 92.22 11.37 14.97
N LEU A 454 92.03 10.86 16.19
CA LEU A 454 90.78 10.26 16.65
C LEU A 454 89.62 11.28 16.64
N THR A 455 89.83 12.50 17.16
CA THR A 455 88.82 13.56 17.12
C THR A 455 88.47 13.94 15.67
N SER A 456 89.48 14.08 14.80
CA SER A 456 89.24 14.33 13.36
C SER A 456 88.44 13.23 12.68
N ILE A 457 88.70 11.97 13.04
CA ILE A 457 87.89 10.83 12.57
C ILE A 457 86.45 10.95 13.08
N HIS A 458 86.22 11.27 14.36
CA HIS A 458 84.87 11.47 14.90
C HIS A 458 84.13 12.62 14.21
N ASP A 459 84.77 13.77 14.00
CA ASP A 459 84.20 14.90 13.26
C ASP A 459 83.80 14.50 11.83
N SER A 460 84.64 13.69 11.15
CA SER A 460 84.34 13.21 9.81
C SER A 460 83.14 12.24 9.78
N PHE A 461 83.02 11.37 10.78
CA PHE A 461 81.87 10.47 10.91
C PHE A 461 80.59 11.22 11.28
N GLU A 462 80.67 12.26 12.11
CA GLU A 462 79.55 13.13 12.44
C GLU A 462 79.01 13.81 11.17
N GLN A 463 79.90 14.40 10.37
CA GLN A 463 79.54 15.00 9.07
C GLN A 463 78.92 13.97 8.11
N ILE A 464 79.48 12.76 8.01
CA ILE A 464 78.91 11.69 7.19
C ILE A 464 77.49 11.32 7.69
N SER A 465 77.30 11.18 8.99
CA SER A 465 76.00 10.84 9.59
C SER A 465 74.94 11.91 9.28
N GLU A 466 75.29 13.20 9.40
CA GLU A 466 74.40 14.32 9.11
C GLU A 466 74.03 14.38 7.61
N LYS A 467 75.01 14.13 6.72
CA LYS A 467 74.75 14.05 5.28
C LYS A 467 73.85 12.88 4.91
N ILE A 468 74.01 11.73 5.56
CA ILE A 468 73.12 10.58 5.35
C ILE A 468 71.69 10.92 5.79
N LEU A 469 71.51 11.52 6.97
CA LEU A 469 70.18 11.87 7.50
C LEU A 469 69.47 12.92 6.64
N THR A 470 70.18 13.95 6.20
CA THR A 470 69.63 14.99 5.31
C THR A 470 69.28 14.45 3.93
N THR A 471 70.13 13.56 3.37
CA THR A 471 69.85 12.86 2.11
C THR A 471 68.62 11.95 2.23
N ASP A 472 68.48 11.23 3.35
CA ASP A 472 67.35 10.34 3.56
C ASP A 472 66.03 11.10 3.74
N ARG A 473 66.04 12.25 4.43
CA ARG A 473 64.88 13.15 4.49
C ARG A 473 64.48 13.64 3.10
N ALA A 474 65.43 14.16 2.32
CA ALA A 474 65.14 14.62 0.96
C ALA A 474 64.61 13.50 0.05
N ARG A 475 65.13 12.26 0.21
CA ARG A 475 64.65 11.08 -0.52
C ARG A 475 63.21 10.73 -0.16
N ARG A 476 62.84 10.77 1.12
CA ARG A 476 61.45 10.52 1.57
C ARG A 476 60.50 11.59 1.03
N GLU A 477 60.87 12.86 1.08
CA GLU A 477 60.09 13.96 0.52
C GLU A 477 59.91 13.83 -1.01
N ALA A 478 60.96 13.43 -1.72
CA ALA A 478 60.89 13.17 -3.16
C ALA A 478 59.92 12.02 -3.49
N ALA A 479 60.01 10.90 -2.77
CA ALA A 479 59.09 9.77 -2.95
C ALA A 479 57.63 10.16 -2.66
N ASP A 480 57.37 10.96 -1.62
CA ASP A 480 56.02 11.46 -1.31
C ASP A 480 55.48 12.36 -2.43
N LEU A 481 56.33 13.20 -3.02
CA LEU A 481 55.98 14.04 -4.17
C LEU A 481 55.72 13.21 -5.43
N GLU A 482 56.50 12.16 -5.68
CA GLU A 482 56.29 11.21 -6.78
C GLU A 482 54.94 10.48 -6.63
N VAL A 483 54.60 10.02 -5.43
CA VAL A 483 53.30 9.41 -5.14
C VAL A 483 52.16 10.40 -5.38
N LYS A 484 52.31 11.66 -4.95
CA LYS A 484 51.33 12.72 -5.22
C LYS A 484 51.18 12.98 -6.72
N LEU A 485 52.28 13.07 -7.46
CA LEU A 485 52.27 13.22 -8.92
C LEU A 485 51.58 12.04 -9.60
N ALA A 486 51.88 10.81 -9.20
CA ALA A 486 51.20 9.62 -9.72
C ALA A 486 49.70 9.66 -9.43
N SER A 487 49.30 10.08 -8.22
CA SER A 487 47.87 10.23 -7.87
C SER A 487 47.17 11.28 -8.74
N LEU A 488 47.79 12.43 -8.98
CA LEU A 488 47.25 13.49 -9.84
C LEU A 488 47.21 13.07 -11.31
N SER A 489 48.23 12.33 -11.78
CA SER A 489 48.24 11.80 -13.14
C SER A 489 47.18 10.73 -13.35
N SER A 490 46.92 9.87 -12.35
CA SER A 490 45.85 8.87 -12.40
C SER A 490 44.45 9.48 -12.27
N ARG A 491 44.35 10.63 -11.60
CA ARG A 491 43.16 11.48 -11.58
C ARG A 491 43.13 12.31 -12.87
N SER A 492 43.05 11.65 -14.02
CA SER A 492 42.79 12.31 -15.29
C SER A 492 41.40 12.93 -15.20
N PHE A 493 41.33 14.23 -14.93
CA PHE A 493 40.17 15.00 -15.32
C PHE A 493 40.09 14.88 -16.84
N ASP A 494 39.09 14.16 -17.35
CA ASP A 494 38.82 14.11 -18.78
C ASP A 494 38.33 15.51 -19.19
N ILE A 495 39.26 16.44 -19.37
CA ILE A 495 39.01 17.82 -19.81
C ILE A 495 38.17 17.79 -21.08
N ASN A 496 38.39 16.80 -21.94
CA ASN A 496 37.61 16.59 -23.16
C ASN A 496 36.12 16.26 -22.86
N LYS A 497 35.81 15.49 -21.82
CA LYS A 497 34.42 15.19 -21.43
C LYS A 497 33.75 16.42 -20.83
N LEU A 498 34.44 17.11 -19.91
CA LEU A 498 33.94 18.37 -19.34
C LEU A 498 33.70 19.44 -20.42
N GLN A 499 34.56 19.49 -21.45
CA GLN A 499 34.39 20.38 -22.59
C GLN A 499 33.17 19.99 -23.44
N THR A 500 32.97 18.68 -23.65
CA THR A 500 31.81 18.16 -24.38
C THR A 500 30.49 18.45 -23.64
N ASP A 501 30.48 18.31 -22.32
CA ASP A 501 29.32 18.61 -21.49
C ASP A 501 29.02 20.12 -21.49
N LEU A 502 30.06 20.96 -21.40
CA LEU A 502 29.91 22.42 -21.47
C LEU A 502 29.36 22.86 -22.83
N ASP A 503 29.87 22.30 -23.92
CA ASP A 503 29.36 22.58 -25.27
C ASP A 503 27.91 22.08 -25.45
N SER A 504 27.52 21.01 -24.76
CA SER A 504 26.14 20.50 -24.78
C SER A 504 25.19 21.43 -24.02
N LEU A 505 25.59 21.91 -22.83
CA LEU A 505 24.84 22.91 -22.06
C LEU A 505 24.70 24.24 -22.80
N ARG A 506 25.74 24.67 -23.53
CA ARG A 506 25.67 25.85 -24.39
C ARG A 506 24.63 25.68 -25.49
N LYS A 507 24.64 24.55 -26.19
CA LYS A 507 23.65 24.25 -27.23
C LYS A 507 22.23 24.21 -26.67
N GLU A 508 22.03 23.64 -25.49
CA GLU A 508 20.72 23.60 -24.84
C GLU A 508 20.25 25.02 -24.46
N ASN A 509 21.12 25.85 -23.88
CA ASN A 509 20.80 27.24 -23.59
C ASN A 509 20.47 28.05 -24.85
N ASP A 510 21.22 27.87 -25.93
CA ASP A 510 20.94 28.53 -27.22
C ASP A 510 19.56 28.13 -27.76
N LEU A 511 19.15 26.87 -27.60
CA LEU A 511 17.83 26.38 -27.99
C LEU A 511 16.73 26.98 -27.10
N LEU A 512 16.96 27.06 -25.79
CA LEU A 512 16.02 27.66 -24.84
C LEU A 512 15.85 29.16 -25.10
N GLU A 513 16.92 29.90 -25.38
CA GLU A 513 16.85 31.31 -25.77
C GLU A 513 16.03 31.52 -27.05
N GLN A 514 16.23 30.66 -28.06
CA GLN A 514 15.44 30.70 -29.29
C GLN A 514 13.96 30.39 -29.04
N GLN A 515 13.65 29.49 -28.11
CA GLN A 515 12.28 29.16 -27.75
C GLN A 515 11.60 30.31 -27.00
N VAL A 516 12.31 30.94 -26.05
CA VAL A 516 11.82 32.16 -25.36
C VAL A 516 11.59 33.30 -26.35
N HIS A 517 12.46 33.49 -27.35
CA HIS A 517 12.26 34.50 -28.40
C HIS A 517 11.07 34.21 -29.32
N ARG A 518 10.77 32.93 -29.61
CA ARG A 518 9.57 32.53 -30.35
C ARG A 518 8.29 32.75 -29.54
N ASP A 519 8.31 32.44 -28.25
CA ASP A 519 7.13 32.58 -27.39
C ASP A 519 6.84 34.06 -27.03
N SER A 520 7.80 34.96 -27.27
CA SER A 520 7.69 36.41 -27.04
C SER A 520 7.33 37.23 -28.29
N SER A 521 7.21 36.60 -29.46
CA SER A 521 6.80 37.21 -30.75
C SER A 521 5.40 36.74 -31.14
#